data_AF-A0A7Y5JNE4-F1
#
_entry.id   AF-A0A7Y5JNE4-F1
#
_cell.length_a   1.000
_cell.length_b   1.000
_cell.length_c   1.000
_cell.angle_alpha   90.00
_cell.angle_beta   90.00
_cell.angle_gamma   90.00
#
_symmetry.space_group_name_H-M   'P 1'
#
loop_
_entity.id
_entity.type
_entity.pdbx_description
1 polymer ?
#
loop_
_entity_poly.entity_id
_entity_poly.type
_entity_poly.pdbx_seq_one_letter_code
_entity_poly.pdbx_strand_id
1 'polypeptide(L)'
;ELLARLPGLCGGPEVIALARTIAPEPEAAAALDELEALARTLRESGASLNVLYDLGEVRQFSYYSGMMFKVYHHGVGEELGGGGRYDRLFDRYGLDVPAIGFGFDLARLTEALPRTEVHGAASVASATAGQGAQGLKSLLEARGRGEQAILAGGA
;
A
#
# COMPACT_ATOMS: atom_id res chain seq x y z
N GLU A 1 -6.23 -34.13 7.26
CA GLU A 1 -5.87 -33.65 8.61
C GLU A 1 -5.09 -32.33 8.56
N LEU A 2 -3.99 -32.26 7.80
CA LEU A 2 -3.16 -31.05 7.64
C LEU A 2 -3.93 -29.84 7.07
N LEU A 3 -4.70 -30.04 6.00
CA LEU A 3 -5.58 -29.01 5.41
C LEU A 3 -6.62 -28.45 6.38
N ALA A 4 -7.06 -29.24 7.37
CA ALA A 4 -8.03 -28.77 8.37
C ALA A 4 -7.38 -27.86 9.43
N ARG A 5 -6.05 -27.91 9.56
CA ARG A 5 -5.29 -27.08 10.52
C ARG A 5 -4.81 -25.77 9.90
N LEU A 6 -4.70 -25.71 8.57
CA LEU A 6 -4.21 -24.54 7.82
C LEU A 6 -4.92 -23.22 8.20
N PRO A 7 -6.27 -23.17 8.29
CA PRO A 7 -6.96 -21.92 8.67
C PRO A 7 -6.63 -21.42 10.07
N GLY A 8 -6.11 -22.29 10.95
CA GLY A 8 -5.66 -21.92 12.30
C GLY A 8 -4.20 -21.50 12.38
N LEU A 9 -3.44 -21.55 11.26
CA LEU A 9 -2.05 -21.12 11.21
C LEU A 9 -1.96 -19.64 10.85
N CYS A 10 -2.59 -18.79 11.67
CA CYS A 10 -2.58 -17.35 11.55
C CYS A 10 -2.25 -16.70 12.91
N GLY A 11 -1.28 -15.78 12.95
CA GLY A 11 -0.77 -15.24 14.21
C GLY A 11 0.66 -14.70 14.15
N GLY A 12 1.33 -14.68 15.29
CA GLY A 12 2.69 -14.20 15.45
C GLY A 12 3.77 -15.25 15.12
N PRO A 13 5.02 -15.03 15.55
CA PRO A 13 6.15 -15.94 15.29
C PRO A 13 5.93 -17.40 15.70
N GLU A 14 5.06 -17.65 16.68
CA GLU A 14 4.65 -18.99 17.12
C GLU A 14 4.05 -19.85 15.99
N VAL A 15 3.43 -19.21 14.99
CA VAL A 15 2.87 -19.90 13.81
C VAL A 15 3.96 -20.61 13.02
N ILE A 16 5.13 -20.00 12.87
CA ILE A 16 6.24 -20.63 12.13
C ILE A 16 6.70 -21.90 12.84
N ALA A 17 6.90 -21.82 14.17
CA ALA A 17 7.30 -22.97 14.97
C ALA A 17 6.29 -24.11 14.86
N LEU A 18 4.99 -23.79 14.95
CA LEU A 18 3.92 -24.77 14.78
C LEU A 18 3.92 -25.36 13.36
N ALA A 19 4.05 -24.53 12.33
CA ALA A 19 4.04 -24.97 10.94
C ALA A 19 5.16 -25.97 10.64
N ARG A 20 6.37 -25.76 11.18
CA ARG A 20 7.50 -26.71 11.05
C ARG A 20 7.20 -28.10 11.61
N THR A 21 6.36 -28.20 12.64
CA THR A 21 5.97 -29.50 13.20
C THR A 21 4.95 -30.26 12.35
N ILE A 22 4.20 -29.52 11.53
CA ILE A 22 3.08 -30.06 10.75
C ILE A 22 3.51 -30.36 9.32
N ALA A 23 4.37 -29.53 8.74
CA ALA A 23 4.91 -29.67 7.39
C ALA A 23 6.45 -29.71 7.45
N PRO A 24 7.05 -30.85 7.80
CA PRO A 24 8.51 -31.00 7.93
C PRO A 24 9.23 -31.15 6.58
N GLU A 25 8.50 -31.13 5.47
CA GLU A 25 9.06 -31.31 4.14
C GLU A 25 10.07 -30.20 3.81
N PRO A 26 11.18 -30.52 3.09
CA PRO A 26 12.24 -29.55 2.82
C PRO A 26 11.75 -28.27 2.13
N GLU A 27 10.78 -28.39 1.23
CA GLU A 27 10.19 -27.26 0.51
C GLU A 27 9.42 -26.33 1.45
N ALA A 28 8.60 -26.90 2.34
CA ALA A 28 7.87 -26.15 3.36
C ALA A 28 8.85 -25.51 4.36
N ALA A 29 9.87 -26.24 4.80
CA ALA A 29 10.89 -25.72 5.70
C ALA A 29 11.64 -24.53 5.09
N ALA A 30 12.02 -24.60 3.81
CA ALA A 30 12.68 -23.50 3.10
C ALA A 30 11.77 -22.27 2.98
N ALA A 31 10.48 -22.45 2.67
CA ALA A 31 9.52 -21.35 2.63
C ALA A 31 9.36 -20.68 4.00
N LEU A 32 9.33 -21.47 5.08
CA LEU A 32 9.28 -20.95 6.45
C LEU A 32 10.56 -20.20 6.84
N ASP A 33 11.73 -20.68 6.40
CA ASP A 33 13.02 -19.97 6.58
C ASP A 33 13.01 -18.61 5.89
N GLU A 34 12.49 -18.53 4.66
CA GLU A 34 12.36 -17.26 3.93
C GLU A 34 11.45 -16.26 4.66
N LEU A 35 10.31 -16.72 5.20
CA LEU A 35 9.38 -15.89 5.96
C LEU A 35 9.99 -15.36 7.27
N GLU A 36 10.79 -16.17 7.97
CA GLU A 36 11.52 -15.73 9.17
C GLU A 36 12.64 -14.76 8.83
N ALA A 37 13.38 -15.01 7.76
CA ALA A 37 14.44 -14.11 7.29
C ALA A 37 13.86 -12.74 6.93
N LEU A 38 12.76 -12.71 6.18
CA LEU A 38 12.05 -11.47 5.84
C LEU A 38 11.61 -10.70 7.08
N ALA A 39 10.95 -11.37 8.02
CA ALA A 39 10.48 -10.70 9.24
C ALA A 39 11.65 -10.15 10.07
N ARG A 40 12.79 -10.83 10.07
CA ARG A 40 14.02 -10.32 10.70
C ARG A 40 14.51 -9.04 10.00
N THR A 41 14.63 -9.05 8.68
CA THR A 41 15.02 -7.87 7.89
C THR A 41 14.07 -6.69 8.12
N LEU A 42 12.76 -6.94 8.21
CA LEU A 42 11.78 -5.90 8.52
C LEU A 42 11.99 -5.29 9.90
N ARG A 43 12.27 -6.10 10.93
CA ARG A 43 12.59 -5.59 12.28
C ARG A 43 13.87 -4.77 12.29
N GLU A 44 14.90 -5.24 11.57
CA GLU A 44 16.20 -4.57 11.46
C GLU A 44 16.13 -3.24 10.68
N SER A 45 15.14 -3.08 9.79
CA SER A 45 14.93 -1.84 9.03
C SER A 45 14.48 -0.65 9.90
N GLY A 46 14.08 -0.89 11.15
CA GLY A 46 13.52 0.14 12.04
C GLY A 46 12.06 0.49 11.73
N ALA A 47 11.43 -0.18 10.76
CA ALA A 47 10.02 -0.03 10.48
C ALA A 47 9.18 -0.51 11.68
N SER A 48 8.31 0.37 12.20
CA SER A 48 7.37 0.03 13.26
C SER A 48 6.15 -0.70 12.68
N LEU A 49 6.37 -1.94 12.23
CA LEU A 49 5.36 -2.79 11.61
C LEU A 49 5.06 -4.00 12.49
N ASN A 50 3.77 -4.28 12.67
CA ASN A 50 3.32 -5.55 13.24
C ASN A 50 3.24 -6.58 12.12
N VAL A 51 4.07 -7.63 12.21
CA VAL A 51 4.08 -8.73 11.24
C VAL A 51 3.28 -9.90 11.79
N LEU A 52 2.29 -10.34 11.02
CA LEU A 52 1.52 -11.55 11.27
C LEU A 52 1.78 -12.53 10.12
N TYR A 53 1.88 -13.80 10.44
CA TYR A 53 1.93 -14.88 9.47
C TYR A 53 0.53 -15.44 9.30
N ASP A 54 0.08 -15.57 8.06
CA ASP A 54 -1.16 -16.28 7.70
C ASP A 54 -0.81 -17.33 6.66
N LEU A 55 -0.67 -18.58 7.11
CA LEU A 55 -0.38 -19.73 6.24
C LEU A 55 -1.66 -20.37 5.69
N GLY A 56 -2.83 -19.84 6.07
CA GLY A 56 -4.14 -20.23 5.58
C GLY A 56 -4.56 -19.46 4.32
N GLU A 57 -3.84 -18.38 3.97
CA GLU A 57 -4.12 -17.59 2.77
C GLU A 57 -3.78 -18.37 1.50
N VAL A 58 -4.83 -18.77 0.78
CA VAL A 58 -4.78 -19.66 -0.39
C VAL A 58 -5.18 -18.96 -1.69
N ARG A 59 -5.40 -17.64 -1.66
CA ARG A 59 -5.81 -16.90 -2.87
C ARG A 59 -4.61 -16.66 -3.80
N GLN A 60 -4.86 -16.65 -5.12
CA GLN A 60 -3.91 -16.22 -6.16
C GLN A 60 -2.65 -17.07 -6.39
N PHE A 61 -2.67 -18.38 -6.06
CA PHE A 61 -1.54 -19.30 -6.31
C PHE A 61 -0.98 -19.32 -7.74
N SER A 62 -1.79 -18.99 -8.75
CA SER A 62 -1.33 -19.01 -10.14
C SER A 62 -0.47 -17.80 -10.51
N TYR A 63 -0.48 -16.73 -9.72
CA TYR A 63 0.29 -15.51 -10.00
C TYR A 63 1.57 -15.44 -9.18
N TYR A 64 1.49 -15.70 -7.87
CA TYR A 64 2.65 -15.63 -6.99
C TYR A 64 3.43 -16.95 -6.98
N SER A 65 4.76 -16.85 -7.03
CA SER A 65 5.70 -17.98 -7.03
C SER A 65 6.40 -18.19 -5.68
N GLY A 66 6.15 -17.32 -4.70
CA GLY A 66 6.77 -17.38 -3.37
C GLY A 66 5.99 -16.58 -2.35
N MET A 67 6.70 -15.81 -1.50
CA MET A 67 6.05 -14.98 -0.48
C MET A 67 5.03 -14.01 -1.09
N MET A 68 3.96 -13.77 -0.35
CA MET A 68 3.03 -12.67 -0.58
C MET A 68 2.70 -12.01 0.76
N PHE A 69 2.23 -10.78 0.71
CA PHE A 69 1.87 -10.00 1.89
C PHE A 69 0.69 -9.09 1.59
N LYS A 70 -0.01 -8.71 2.67
CA LYS A 70 -1.09 -7.73 2.67
C LYS A 70 -0.82 -6.71 3.76
N VAL A 71 -1.29 -5.49 3.53
CA VAL A 71 -1.14 -4.38 4.45
C VAL A 71 -2.52 -3.97 4.94
N TYR A 72 -2.66 -3.92 6.26
CA TYR A 72 -3.88 -3.54 6.95
C TYR A 72 -3.63 -2.33 7.84
N HIS A 73 -4.67 -1.55 8.06
CA HIS A 73 -4.67 -0.42 8.98
C HIS A 73 -5.89 -0.49 9.88
N HIS A 74 -5.73 -0.20 11.18
CA HIS A 74 -6.80 -0.32 12.17
C HIS A 74 -8.04 0.56 11.87
N GLY A 75 -7.86 1.64 11.12
CA GLY A 75 -8.95 2.53 10.70
C GLY A 75 -9.68 2.12 9.41
N VAL A 76 -9.24 1.06 8.73
CA VAL A 76 -9.84 0.60 7.47
C VAL A 76 -10.17 -0.89 7.58
N GLY A 77 -11.43 -1.26 7.35
CA GLY A 77 -11.93 -2.64 7.50
C GLY A 77 -11.49 -3.62 6.40
N GLU A 78 -10.65 -3.16 5.46
CA GLU A 78 -10.19 -3.91 4.29
C GLU A 78 -8.67 -3.77 4.12
N GLU A 79 -8.09 -4.59 3.25
CA GLU A 79 -6.67 -4.47 2.89
C GLU A 79 -6.41 -3.16 2.13
N LEU A 80 -5.39 -2.41 2.57
CA LEU A 80 -4.93 -1.21 1.88
C LEU A 80 -4.23 -1.55 0.56
N GLY A 81 -3.61 -2.73 0.51
CA GLY A 81 -2.77 -3.18 -0.57
C GLY A 81 -2.00 -4.41 -0.19
N GLY A 82 -1.13 -4.85 -1.09
CA GLY A 82 -0.34 -6.04 -0.93
C GLY A 82 0.61 -6.26 -2.09
N GLY A 83 1.34 -7.36 -2.02
CA GLY A 83 2.34 -7.69 -3.01
C GLY A 83 2.91 -9.07 -2.78
N GLY A 84 3.91 -9.42 -3.56
CA GLY A 84 4.56 -10.72 -3.47
C GLY A 84 5.53 -10.98 -4.60
N ARG A 85 6.15 -12.14 -4.53
CA ARG A 85 7.09 -12.66 -5.52
C ARG A 85 6.33 -13.38 -6.65
N TYR A 86 6.62 -13.05 -7.90
CA TYR A 86 5.95 -13.54 -9.11
C TYR A 86 6.95 -13.82 -10.23
N ASP A 87 7.95 -14.66 -9.96
CA ASP A 87 9.06 -14.94 -10.88
C ASP A 87 8.58 -15.53 -12.22
N ARG A 88 7.41 -16.18 -12.25
CA ARG A 88 6.83 -16.79 -13.47
C ARG A 88 6.15 -15.81 -14.42
N LEU A 89 6.18 -14.50 -14.12
CA LEU A 89 5.47 -13.48 -14.92
C LEU A 89 5.94 -13.45 -16.38
N PHE A 90 7.23 -13.68 -16.61
CA PHE A 90 7.83 -13.55 -17.94
C PHE A 90 8.07 -14.88 -18.66
N ASP A 91 7.66 -16.02 -18.07
CA ASP A 91 7.81 -17.37 -18.65
C ASP A 91 7.24 -17.44 -20.07
N ARG A 92 6.07 -16.81 -20.28
CA ARG A 92 5.39 -16.77 -21.59
C ARG A 92 6.15 -16.01 -22.68
N TYR A 93 7.15 -15.22 -22.29
CA TYR A 93 8.04 -14.48 -23.18
C TYR A 93 9.41 -15.16 -23.31
N GLY A 94 9.60 -16.34 -22.71
CA GLY A 94 10.87 -17.07 -22.73
C GLY A 94 11.95 -16.43 -21.84
N LEU A 95 11.56 -15.63 -20.86
CA LEU A 95 12.48 -14.97 -19.92
C LEU A 95 12.28 -15.54 -18.51
N ASP A 96 13.35 -16.06 -17.94
CA ASP A 96 13.42 -16.49 -16.54
C ASP A 96 14.03 -15.34 -15.71
N VAL A 97 13.16 -14.47 -15.20
CA VAL A 97 13.56 -13.25 -14.48
C VAL A 97 12.80 -13.19 -13.14
N PRO A 98 13.52 -13.26 -11.99
CA PRO A 98 12.90 -13.09 -10.70
C PRO A 98 12.18 -11.74 -10.58
N ALA A 99 10.99 -11.74 -9.98
CA ALA A 99 10.16 -10.55 -9.91
C ALA A 99 9.43 -10.45 -8.57
N ILE A 100 9.36 -9.24 -8.02
CA ILE A 100 8.65 -8.91 -6.79
C ILE A 100 8.10 -7.49 -6.91
N GLY A 101 6.95 -7.24 -6.31
CA GLY A 101 6.31 -5.93 -6.35
C GLY A 101 5.11 -5.87 -5.43
N PHE A 102 4.48 -4.69 -5.42
CA PHE A 102 3.33 -4.40 -4.58
C PHE A 102 2.43 -3.36 -5.24
N GLY A 103 1.19 -3.30 -4.79
CA GLY A 103 0.20 -2.30 -5.18
C GLY A 103 -0.66 -1.89 -3.99
N PHE A 104 -1.14 -0.65 -4.02
CA PHE A 104 -2.05 -0.12 -3.02
C PHE A 104 -3.29 0.48 -3.68
N ASP A 105 -4.41 0.35 -2.99
CA ASP A 105 -5.65 1.05 -3.32
C ASP A 105 -5.55 2.48 -2.79
N LEU A 106 -5.47 3.45 -3.71
CA LEU A 106 -5.35 4.86 -3.36
C LEU A 106 -6.60 5.39 -2.62
N ALA A 107 -7.79 4.89 -2.93
CA ALA A 107 -9.01 5.32 -2.26
C ALA A 107 -9.00 4.85 -0.80
N ARG A 108 -8.62 3.59 -0.54
CA ARG A 108 -8.47 3.08 0.84
C ARG A 108 -7.33 3.75 1.59
N LEU A 109 -6.22 4.05 0.92
CA LEU A 109 -5.14 4.84 1.52
C LEU A 109 -5.63 6.23 1.95
N THR A 110 -6.44 6.90 1.13
CA THR A 110 -7.01 8.20 1.53
C THR A 110 -7.98 8.11 2.70
N GLU A 111 -8.68 6.97 2.87
CA GLU A 111 -9.52 6.71 4.04
C GLU A 111 -8.69 6.48 5.31
N ALA A 112 -7.53 5.84 5.18
CA ALA A 112 -6.61 5.59 6.30
C ALA A 112 -5.90 6.86 6.81
N LEU A 113 -5.79 7.90 5.97
CA LEU A 113 -5.16 9.15 6.36
C LEU A 113 -6.08 9.95 7.31
N PRO A 114 -5.51 10.63 8.32
CA PRO A 114 -6.28 11.58 9.10
C PRO A 114 -6.86 12.61 8.14
N ARG A 115 -8.12 13.00 8.35
CA ARG A 115 -8.72 14.09 7.60
C ARG A 115 -7.90 15.34 7.88
N THR A 116 -7.04 15.70 6.95
CA THR A 116 -6.40 17.01 6.95
C THR A 116 -7.53 18.01 6.87
N GLU A 117 -7.66 18.88 7.88
CA GLU A 117 -8.45 20.09 7.71
C GLU A 117 -7.90 20.77 6.47
N VAL A 118 -8.76 20.94 5.46
CA VAL A 118 -8.43 21.73 4.27
C VAL A 118 -7.99 23.08 4.81
N HIS A 119 -6.68 23.33 4.78
CA HIS A 119 -6.10 24.57 5.32
C HIS A 119 -6.60 25.71 4.46
N GLY A 120 -7.72 26.30 4.91
CA GLY A 120 -8.44 27.35 4.23
C GLY A 120 -9.14 26.86 2.97
N ALA A 121 -10.39 27.28 2.79
CA ALA A 121 -10.77 27.72 1.44
C ALA A 121 -9.63 28.63 0.98
N ALA A 122 -8.93 28.29 -0.11
CA ALA A 122 -7.92 29.16 -0.67
C ALA A 122 -8.55 30.55 -0.74
N SER A 123 -7.97 31.54 -0.05
CA SER A 123 -8.48 32.90 -0.11
C SER A 123 -8.28 33.35 -1.55
N VAL A 124 -9.35 33.30 -2.33
CA VAL A 124 -9.29 33.68 -3.73
C VAL A 124 -9.27 35.20 -3.79
N ALA A 125 -8.19 35.78 -4.30
CA ALA A 125 -8.21 37.17 -4.71
C ALA A 125 -9.20 37.30 -5.88
N SER A 126 -10.33 37.98 -5.67
CA SER A 126 -11.35 38.22 -6.69
C SER A 126 -11.26 39.64 -7.24
N ALA A 127 -11.16 39.77 -8.56
CA ALA A 127 -11.36 41.04 -9.26
C ALA A 127 -12.64 40.96 -10.09
N THR A 128 -13.41 42.05 -10.11
CA THR A 128 -14.63 42.14 -10.95
C THR A 128 -14.28 42.70 -12.32
N ALA A 129 -14.93 42.23 -13.39
CA ALA A 129 -14.72 42.75 -14.75
C ALA A 129 -14.87 44.30 -14.87
N GLY A 130 -15.63 44.94 -13.99
CA GLY A 130 -15.77 46.40 -13.91
C GLY A 130 -14.49 47.15 -13.49
N GLN A 131 -13.45 46.46 -13.02
CA GLN A 131 -12.15 47.04 -12.65
C GLN A 131 -11.15 47.10 -13.81
N GLY A 132 -11.53 46.63 -15.01
CA GLY A 132 -10.74 46.75 -16.24
C GLY A 132 -9.29 46.24 -16.11
N ALA A 133 -8.35 46.97 -16.70
CA ALA A 133 -6.92 46.61 -16.70
C ALA A 133 -6.30 46.56 -15.29
N GLN A 134 -6.83 47.35 -14.34
CA GLN A 134 -6.33 47.38 -12.97
C GLN A 134 -6.68 46.09 -12.20
N GLY A 135 -7.91 45.59 -12.39
CA GLY A 135 -8.34 44.31 -11.82
C GLY A 135 -7.51 43.13 -12.37
N LEU A 136 -7.20 43.16 -13.67
CA LEU A 136 -6.33 42.15 -14.30
C LEU A 136 -4.89 42.21 -13.76
N LYS A 137 -4.33 43.41 -13.57
CA LYS A 137 -2.98 43.59 -13.02
C LYS A 137 -2.86 43.01 -11.61
N SER A 138 -3.78 43.35 -10.71
CA SER A 138 -3.78 42.83 -9.33
C SER A 138 -3.95 41.31 -9.28
N LEU A 139 -4.74 40.74 -10.19
CA LEU A 139 -4.91 39.29 -10.33
C LEU A 139 -3.61 38.60 -10.78
N LEU A 140 -2.91 39.17 -11.77
CA LEU A 140 -1.63 38.63 -12.24
C LEU A 140 -0.54 38.73 -11.18
N GLU A 141 -0.50 39.81 -10.40
CA GLU A 141 0.41 39.96 -9.26
C GLU A 141 0.14 38.92 -8.16
N ALA A 142 -1.14 38.65 -7.86
CA ALA A 142 -1.53 37.60 -6.92
C ALA A 142 -1.07 36.20 -7.39
N ARG A 143 -1.31 35.88 -8.67
CA ARG A 143 -0.81 34.62 -9.27
C ARG A 143 0.72 34.53 -9.26
N GLY A 144 1.41 35.66 -9.48
CA GLY A 144 2.86 35.75 -9.39
C GLY A 144 3.41 35.43 -7.99
N ARG A 145 2.59 35.58 -6.94
CA ARG A 145 2.91 35.19 -5.55
C ARG A 145 2.43 33.78 -5.18
N GLY A 146 1.87 33.04 -6.13
CA GLY A 146 1.32 31.69 -5.90
C GLY A 146 -0.08 31.69 -5.26
N GLU A 147 -0.74 32.84 -5.17
CA GLU A 147 -2.10 32.95 -4.65
C GLU A 147 -3.11 32.44 -5.69
N GLN A 148 -4.16 31.77 -5.23
CA GLN A 148 -5.30 31.48 -6.10
C GLN A 148 -6.06 32.78 -6.38
N ALA A 149 -6.29 33.10 -7.65
CA ALA A 149 -6.99 34.31 -8.05
C ALA A 149 -7.93 34.05 -9.24
N ILE A 150 -9.17 34.50 -9.13
CA ILE A 150 -10.25 34.27 -10.09
C ILE A 150 -10.82 35.63 -10.53
N LEU A 151 -11.07 35.77 -11.83
CA LEU A 151 -11.82 36.90 -12.36
C LEU A 151 -13.31 36.58 -12.25
N ALA A 152 -14.03 37.28 -11.39
CA ALA A 152 -15.48 37.12 -11.28
C ALA A 152 -16.16 37.92 -12.39
N GLY A 153 -16.90 37.22 -13.27
CA GLY A 153 -17.76 37.86 -14.26
C GLY A 153 -18.97 38.50 -13.59
N GLY A 154 -19.26 39.77 -13.89
CA GLY A 154 -20.51 40.39 -13.47
C GLY A 154 -21.68 39.76 -14.22
N ALA A 155 -22.74 39.41 -13.50
CA ALA A 155 -24.05 39.15 -14.08
C ALA A 155 -24.68 40.46 -14.58
#